data_AF-A0A930HS89-F1
#
_entry.id   AF-A0A930HS89-F1
#
_cell.length_a   1.000
_cell.length_b   1.000
_cell.length_c   1.000
_cell.angle_alpha   90.00
_cell.angle_beta   90.00
_cell.angle_gamma   90.00
#
_symmetry.space_group_name_H-M   'P 1'
#
loop_
_entity.id
_entity.type
_entity.pdbx_description
1 polymer ?
#
loop_
_entity_poly.entity_id
_entity_poly.type
_entity_poly.pdbx_seq_one_letter_code
_entity_poly.pdbx_strand_id
1 'polypeptide(L)'
;APYIYDKVFIDKVYQPKLPELTSTRSVEVQLTTDEALINRAEAKIRLGDLAGGLADLNVWTQAYLRPGLAKRTFTQAEIEAYYNALPYADKTTRSPKKHLTKAHFKLHDGSTITEGTATEALLQYVLQCRRILTLHEGLRWQDIKRFGIDIYRWKKIDAGADTFEVPADGVLLGSDLRHAIALPQQAITGQIQQNPR
;
A
#
# COMPACT_ATOMS: atom_id res chain seq x y z
N ALA A 1 17.43 11.95 -2.84
CA ALA A 1 16.08 12.56 -2.97
C ALA A 1 14.89 11.57 -2.95
N PRO A 2 14.44 11.07 -1.79
CA PRO A 2 13.27 10.22 -1.70
C PRO A 2 12.05 11.08 -1.35
N TYR A 3 11.19 11.30 -2.34
CA TYR A 3 10.03 12.21 -2.30
C TYR A 3 10.38 13.71 -2.28
N ILE A 4 11.38 14.12 -3.08
CA ILE A 4 11.58 15.54 -3.37
C ILE A 4 10.66 15.93 -4.53
N TYR A 5 9.56 16.58 -4.15
CA TYR A 5 8.94 17.75 -4.78
C TYR A 5 9.65 18.29 -6.03
N ASP A 6 9.02 18.15 -7.20
CA ASP A 6 9.40 18.93 -8.37
C ASP A 6 8.24 19.32 -9.31
N LYS A 7 7.00 19.44 -8.82
CA LYS A 7 5.92 20.13 -9.57
C LYS A 7 4.97 20.85 -8.63
N VAL A 8 4.91 22.18 -8.77
CA VAL A 8 4.22 23.11 -7.88
C VAL A 8 2.68 22.96 -7.90
N PHE A 9 2.05 22.19 -8.80
CA PHE A 9 0.57 22.18 -8.91
C PHE A 9 -0.12 20.87 -9.32
N ILE A 10 0.52 19.69 -9.19
CA ILE A 10 -0.12 18.41 -9.61
C ILE A 10 0.08 17.27 -8.60
N ASP A 11 0.56 17.57 -7.39
CA ASP A 11 0.69 16.54 -6.35
C ASP A 11 -0.66 16.31 -5.66
N LYS A 12 -1.02 15.04 -5.47
CA LYS A 12 -2.20 14.61 -4.71
C LYS A 12 -2.14 15.04 -3.24
N VAL A 13 -0.97 15.45 -2.76
CA VAL A 13 -0.81 16.07 -1.43
C VAL A 13 -1.46 17.46 -1.36
N TYR A 14 -1.56 18.20 -2.48
CA TYR A 14 -2.10 19.56 -2.51
C TYR A 14 -3.48 19.69 -3.13
N GLN A 15 -3.92 18.72 -3.92
CA GLN A 15 -5.26 18.72 -4.47
C GLN A 15 -6.17 17.85 -3.60
N PRO A 16 -7.24 18.42 -3.01
CA PRO A 16 -8.18 17.63 -2.24
C PRO A 16 -8.77 16.54 -3.14
N LYS A 17 -8.58 15.27 -2.74
CA LYS A 17 -9.18 14.11 -3.43
C LYS A 17 -10.72 14.15 -3.35
N LEU A 18 -11.24 14.79 -2.32
CA LEU A 18 -12.68 14.81 -2.04
C LEU A 18 -13.42 15.69 -3.04
N PRO A 19 -14.57 15.23 -3.56
CA PRO A 19 -15.41 16.07 -4.41
C PRO A 19 -15.90 17.30 -3.63
N GLU A 20 -15.87 18.46 -4.29
CA GLU A 20 -16.48 19.67 -3.77
C GLU A 20 -18.00 19.54 -3.84
N LEU A 21 -18.67 19.66 -2.69
CA LEU A 21 -20.13 19.75 -2.64
C LEU A 21 -20.59 21.19 -2.84
N THR A 22 -19.88 22.13 -2.22
CA THR A 22 -20.03 23.60 -2.37
C THR A 22 -18.65 24.23 -2.13
N SER A 23 -18.46 25.51 -2.46
CA SER A 23 -17.15 26.21 -2.45
C SER A 23 -16.29 26.06 -1.18
N THR A 24 -16.88 25.75 -0.02
CA THR A 24 -16.16 25.57 1.25
C THR A 24 -16.44 24.22 1.93
N ARG A 25 -17.13 23.30 1.27
CA ARG A 25 -17.53 22.00 1.83
C ARG A 25 -17.14 20.87 0.90
N SER A 26 -16.42 19.90 1.44
CA SER A 26 -16.19 18.60 0.84
C SER A 26 -17.15 17.55 1.42
N VAL A 27 -17.33 16.45 0.69
CA VAL A 27 -18.02 15.26 1.19
C VAL A 27 -17.04 14.10 1.25
N GLU A 28 -17.04 13.41 2.39
CA GLU A 28 -16.29 12.17 2.59
C GLU A 28 -17.04 11.02 1.90
N VAL A 29 -16.38 10.35 0.95
CA VAL A 29 -16.95 9.18 0.26
C VAL A 29 -16.38 7.92 0.88
N GLN A 30 -17.22 7.19 1.63
CA GLN A 30 -16.80 6.01 2.40
C GLN A 30 -16.54 4.77 1.52
N LEU A 31 -17.14 4.69 0.34
CA LEU A 31 -16.97 3.56 -0.58
C LEU A 31 -16.95 4.07 -2.02
N THR A 32 -15.94 3.67 -2.79
CA THR A 32 -15.77 4.08 -4.19
C THR A 32 -15.72 2.87 -5.11
N THR A 33 -16.13 3.06 -6.36
CA THR A 33 -16.00 2.05 -7.40
C THR A 33 -14.55 1.69 -7.68
N ASP A 34 -13.63 2.66 -7.57
CA ASP A 34 -12.20 2.44 -7.73
C ASP A 34 -11.65 1.49 -6.65
N GLU A 35 -12.05 1.67 -5.40
CA GLU A 35 -11.65 0.77 -4.32
C GLU A 35 -12.23 -0.63 -4.55
N ALA A 36 -13.51 -0.73 -4.92
CA ALA A 36 -14.15 -2.00 -5.24
C ALA A 36 -13.45 -2.74 -6.39
N LEU A 37 -13.02 -2.00 -7.43
CA LEU A 37 -12.30 -2.55 -8.57
C LEU A 37 -10.93 -3.11 -8.16
N ILE A 38 -10.16 -2.39 -7.34
CA ILE A 38 -8.86 -2.88 -6.87
C ILE A 38 -9.01 -4.04 -5.87
N ASN A 39 -10.04 -4.01 -5.01
CA ASN A 39 -10.38 -5.13 -4.13
C ASN A 39 -10.70 -6.40 -4.95
N ARG A 40 -11.46 -6.25 -6.06
CA ARG A 40 -11.75 -7.35 -6.98
C ARG A 40 -10.49 -7.88 -7.67
N ALA A 41 -9.61 -6.99 -8.12
CA ALA A 41 -8.35 -7.36 -8.74
C ALA A 41 -7.49 -8.22 -7.80
N GLU A 42 -7.36 -7.78 -6.54
CA GLU A 42 -6.62 -8.52 -5.53
C GLU A 42 -7.23 -9.90 -5.26
N ALA A 43 -8.55 -9.97 -5.11
CA ALA A 43 -9.24 -11.22 -4.86
C ALA A 43 -9.00 -12.22 -5.99
N LYS A 44 -9.09 -11.79 -7.26
CA LYS A 44 -8.78 -12.63 -8.43
C LYS A 44 -7.35 -13.15 -8.40
N ILE A 45 -6.36 -12.29 -8.13
CA ILE A 45 -4.96 -12.70 -8.03
C ILE A 45 -4.77 -13.75 -6.92
N ARG A 46 -5.42 -13.55 -5.76
CA ARG A 46 -5.37 -14.52 -4.64
C ARG A 46 -6.04 -15.84 -4.99
N LEU A 47 -7.05 -15.81 -5.85
CA LEU A 47 -7.76 -16.97 -6.40
C LEU A 47 -7.04 -17.65 -7.57
N GLY A 48 -5.85 -17.17 -7.97
CA GLY A 48 -5.07 -17.72 -9.07
C GLY A 48 -5.43 -17.16 -10.46
N ASP A 49 -6.47 -16.33 -10.55
CA ASP A 49 -6.84 -15.61 -11.77
C ASP A 49 -5.97 -14.35 -11.94
N LEU A 50 -4.70 -14.57 -12.30
CA LEU A 50 -3.73 -13.50 -12.53
C LEU A 50 -4.14 -12.60 -13.71
N ALA A 51 -4.67 -13.20 -14.78
CA ALA A 51 -5.07 -12.49 -15.99
C ALA A 51 -6.29 -11.57 -15.72
N GLY A 52 -7.31 -12.07 -15.03
CA GLY A 52 -8.48 -11.29 -14.69
C GLY A 52 -8.20 -10.21 -13.65
N GLY A 53 -7.26 -10.46 -12.73
CA GLY A 53 -6.78 -9.43 -11.79
C GLY A 53 -6.00 -8.31 -12.49
N LEU A 54 -5.11 -8.67 -13.43
CA LEU A 54 -4.40 -7.71 -14.26
C LEU A 54 -5.36 -6.90 -15.15
N ALA A 55 -6.41 -7.53 -15.69
CA ALA A 55 -7.43 -6.83 -16.47
C ALA A 55 -8.13 -5.74 -15.63
N ASP A 56 -8.51 -6.05 -14.38
CA ASP A 56 -9.12 -5.07 -13.48
C ASP A 56 -8.17 -3.92 -13.12
N LEU A 57 -6.90 -4.23 -12.88
CA LEU A 57 -5.86 -3.22 -12.64
C LEU A 57 -5.67 -2.31 -13.85
N ASN A 58 -5.69 -2.88 -15.05
CA ASN A 58 -5.57 -2.13 -16.30
C ASN A 58 -6.79 -1.24 -16.56
N VAL A 59 -8.00 -1.64 -16.17
CA VAL A 59 -9.18 -0.76 -16.19
C VAL A 59 -8.95 0.46 -15.29
N TRP A 60 -8.44 0.23 -14.08
CA TRP A 60 -8.14 1.31 -13.15
C TRP A 60 -7.04 2.24 -13.67
N THR A 61 -5.88 1.70 -14.12
CA THR A 61 -4.78 2.54 -14.61
C THR A 61 -5.11 3.27 -15.89
N GLN A 62 -5.96 2.70 -16.74
CA GLN A 62 -6.52 3.45 -17.86
C GLN A 62 -7.27 4.65 -17.33
N ALA A 63 -8.28 4.52 -16.49
CA ALA A 63 -9.04 5.66 -15.98
C ALA A 63 -8.16 6.68 -15.22
N TYR A 64 -7.20 6.18 -14.43
CA TYR A 64 -6.44 6.98 -13.49
C TYR A 64 -5.27 7.75 -14.13
N LEU A 65 -4.57 7.17 -15.10
CA LEU A 65 -3.40 7.79 -15.74
C LEU A 65 -3.81 8.63 -16.95
N ARG A 66 -3.15 9.79 -17.13
CA ARG A 66 -3.48 10.73 -18.20
C ARG A 66 -3.10 10.16 -19.59
N PRO A 67 -4.00 10.22 -20.60
CA PRO A 67 -3.67 9.89 -21.99
C PRO A 67 -2.50 10.73 -22.50
N GLY A 68 -1.63 10.13 -23.33
CA GLY A 68 -0.52 10.82 -24.01
C GLY A 68 0.69 11.16 -23.15
N LEU A 69 0.63 11.00 -21.82
CA LEU A 69 1.74 11.30 -20.91
C LEU A 69 2.41 10.06 -20.30
N ALA A 70 1.67 8.96 -20.19
CA ALA A 70 2.18 7.72 -19.62
C ALA A 70 1.56 6.52 -20.32
N LYS A 71 2.26 5.38 -20.25
CA LYS A 71 1.66 4.08 -20.54
C LYS A 71 0.56 3.80 -19.53
N ARG A 72 -0.60 3.34 -20.01
CA ARG A 72 -1.84 3.20 -19.22
C ARG A 72 -2.29 1.76 -19.00
N THR A 73 -1.70 0.82 -19.74
CA THR A 73 -1.99 -0.61 -19.70
C THR A 73 -0.67 -1.34 -19.62
N PHE A 74 -0.57 -2.33 -18.75
CA PHE A 74 0.66 -3.07 -18.48
C PHE A 74 0.43 -4.56 -18.68
N THR A 75 1.45 -5.25 -19.16
CA THR A 75 1.45 -6.71 -19.23
C THR A 75 1.97 -7.32 -17.93
N GLN A 76 1.66 -8.60 -17.69
CA GLN A 76 2.17 -9.30 -16.51
C GLN A 76 3.71 -9.31 -16.49
N ALA A 77 4.33 -9.60 -17.63
CA ALA A 77 5.79 -9.64 -17.78
C ALA A 77 6.45 -8.28 -17.47
N GLU A 78 5.80 -7.17 -17.81
CA GLU A 78 6.31 -5.83 -17.49
C GLU A 78 6.28 -5.53 -15.99
N ILE A 79 5.21 -5.95 -15.31
CA ILE A 79 5.08 -5.80 -13.86
C ILE A 79 6.10 -6.68 -13.13
N GLU A 80 6.25 -7.93 -13.57
CA GLU A 80 7.27 -8.84 -13.05
C GLU A 80 8.68 -8.28 -13.24
N ALA A 81 9.01 -7.82 -14.46
CA ALA A 81 10.31 -7.23 -14.75
C ALA A 81 10.59 -6.01 -13.86
N TYR A 82 9.60 -5.15 -13.64
CA TYR A 82 9.72 -3.98 -12.77
C TYR A 82 10.03 -4.37 -11.32
N TYR A 83 9.24 -5.28 -10.72
CA TYR A 83 9.47 -5.67 -9.33
C TYR A 83 10.68 -6.60 -9.15
N ASN A 84 11.08 -7.36 -10.17
CA ASN A 84 12.30 -8.18 -10.10
C ASN A 84 13.57 -7.35 -10.16
N ALA A 85 13.54 -6.18 -10.81
CA ALA A 85 14.67 -5.24 -10.84
C ALA A 85 14.87 -4.47 -9.52
N LEU A 86 13.89 -4.50 -8.62
CA LEU A 86 13.93 -3.78 -7.35
C LEU A 86 14.38 -4.70 -6.21
N PRO A 87 15.29 -4.24 -5.33
CA PRO A 87 15.58 -4.96 -4.11
C PRO A 87 14.37 -4.91 -3.18
N TYR A 88 14.26 -5.87 -2.26
CA TYR A 88 13.27 -5.76 -1.19
C TYR A 88 13.64 -4.61 -0.24
N ALA A 89 12.63 -3.93 0.29
CA ALA A 89 12.83 -2.88 1.27
C ALA A 89 13.24 -3.49 2.61
N ASP A 90 14.29 -2.94 3.20
CA ASP A 90 14.78 -3.28 4.53
C ASP A 90 15.22 -1.99 5.28
N LYS A 91 15.83 -2.15 6.46
CA LYS A 91 16.32 -1.02 7.29
C LYS A 91 17.44 -0.20 6.64
N THR A 92 18.15 -0.75 5.67
CA THR A 92 19.28 -0.17 4.91
C THR A 92 18.95 0.11 3.44
N THR A 93 17.87 -0.48 2.92
CA THR A 93 17.52 -0.44 1.49
C THR A 93 16.16 0.22 1.28
N ARG A 94 16.16 1.35 0.59
CA ARG A 94 14.93 2.07 0.24
C ARG A 94 14.32 1.49 -1.02
N SER A 95 13.22 0.78 -0.88
CA SER A 95 12.48 0.23 -2.02
C SER A 95 10.97 0.32 -1.84
N PRO A 96 10.20 0.47 -2.95
CA PRO A 96 8.75 0.29 -2.89
C PRO A 96 8.36 -1.19 -2.75
N LYS A 97 9.19 -2.16 -3.17
CA LYS A 97 8.93 -3.61 -3.05
C LYS A 97 9.01 -4.06 -1.59
N LYS A 98 8.00 -4.78 -1.09
CA LYS A 98 7.87 -5.17 0.33
C LYS A 98 7.93 -6.68 0.52
N HIS A 99 8.40 -7.16 1.65
CA HIS A 99 8.22 -8.56 2.02
C HIS A 99 6.72 -8.83 2.30
N LEU A 100 6.09 -9.73 1.53
CA LEU A 100 4.67 -10.10 1.67
C LEU A 100 4.48 -11.52 2.25
N THR A 101 5.57 -12.17 2.66
CA THR A 101 5.61 -13.56 3.15
C THR A 101 4.86 -13.76 4.47
N LYS A 102 4.64 -12.69 5.24
CA LYS A 102 3.95 -12.68 6.54
C LYS A 102 2.46 -12.35 6.43
N ALA A 103 1.87 -12.44 5.24
CA ALA A 103 0.45 -12.16 5.06
C ALA A 103 -0.42 -13.03 5.98
N HIS A 104 -1.44 -12.41 6.59
CA HIS A 104 -2.37 -13.07 7.52
C HIS A 104 -3.43 -13.93 6.81
N PHE A 105 -3.24 -14.18 5.52
CA PHE A 105 -4.11 -14.98 4.68
C PHE A 105 -3.30 -15.94 3.82
N LYS A 106 -3.97 -16.99 3.34
CA LYS A 106 -3.42 -17.92 2.35
C LYS A 106 -3.98 -17.64 0.97
N LEU A 107 -3.26 -18.08 -0.06
CA LEU A 107 -3.76 -18.16 -1.42
C LEU A 107 -4.79 -19.31 -1.53
N HIS A 108 -5.50 -19.38 -2.66
CA HIS A 108 -6.57 -20.37 -2.90
C HIS A 108 -6.11 -21.83 -2.79
N ASP A 109 -4.83 -22.10 -3.03
CA ASP A 109 -4.20 -23.42 -2.90
C ASP A 109 -3.70 -23.72 -1.48
N GLY A 110 -3.97 -22.83 -0.51
CA GLY A 110 -3.51 -22.93 0.87
C GLY A 110 -2.06 -22.47 1.09
N SER A 111 -1.35 -22.08 0.03
CA SER A 111 0.04 -21.62 0.12
C SER A 111 0.16 -20.20 0.70
N THR A 112 1.35 -19.87 1.20
CA THR A 112 1.74 -18.48 1.48
C THR A 112 2.20 -17.79 0.20
N ILE A 113 2.21 -16.47 0.19
CA ILE A 113 2.82 -15.70 -0.90
C ILE A 113 4.33 -16.01 -0.93
N THR A 114 4.81 -16.54 -2.05
CA THR A 114 6.24 -16.80 -2.29
C THR A 114 6.85 -15.63 -3.07
N GLU A 115 7.96 -15.11 -2.56
CA GLU A 115 8.74 -14.03 -3.17
C GLU A 115 9.29 -14.39 -4.54
N GLY A 116 9.31 -13.43 -5.46
CA GLY A 116 9.77 -13.61 -6.84
C GLY A 116 8.77 -14.30 -7.77
N THR A 117 7.57 -14.64 -7.29
CA THR A 117 6.51 -15.21 -8.14
C THR A 117 5.72 -14.12 -8.86
N ALA A 118 5.10 -14.49 -9.98
CA ALA A 118 4.16 -13.61 -10.69
C ALA A 118 3.01 -13.12 -9.79
N THR A 119 2.49 -14.01 -8.92
CA THR A 119 1.46 -13.67 -7.93
C THR A 119 1.95 -12.57 -6.99
N GLU A 120 3.16 -12.70 -6.45
CA GLU A 120 3.75 -11.68 -5.56
C GLU A 120 3.93 -10.35 -6.30
N ALA A 121 4.50 -10.36 -7.52
CA ALA A 121 4.67 -9.15 -8.33
C ALA A 121 3.35 -8.42 -8.61
N LEU A 122 2.28 -9.16 -8.94
CA LEU A 122 0.95 -8.57 -9.13
C LEU A 122 0.35 -8.05 -7.82
N LEU A 123 0.57 -8.71 -6.67
CA LEU A 123 0.13 -8.20 -5.37
C LEU A 123 0.90 -6.94 -4.94
N GLN A 124 2.19 -6.83 -5.26
CA GLN A 124 2.94 -5.57 -5.09
C GLN A 124 2.28 -4.45 -5.91
N TYR A 125 1.90 -4.76 -7.14
CA TYR A 125 1.25 -3.81 -8.03
C TYR A 125 -0.12 -3.35 -7.52
N VAL A 126 -0.94 -4.28 -7.05
CA VAL A 126 -2.20 -4.00 -6.34
C VAL A 126 -1.92 -3.01 -5.20
N LEU A 127 -0.97 -3.33 -4.32
CA LEU A 127 -0.65 -2.49 -3.17
C LEU A 127 -0.14 -1.11 -3.57
N GLN A 128 0.62 -1.00 -4.65
CA GLN A 128 1.05 0.30 -5.19
C GLN A 128 -0.15 1.12 -5.68
N CYS A 129 -1.04 0.52 -6.46
CA CYS A 129 -2.25 1.19 -6.95
C CYS A 129 -3.15 1.64 -5.78
N ARG A 130 -3.38 0.76 -4.79
CA ARG A 130 -4.13 1.08 -3.57
C ARG A 130 -3.53 2.25 -2.82
N ARG A 131 -2.21 2.27 -2.60
CA ARG A 131 -1.53 3.36 -1.88
C ARG A 131 -1.75 4.72 -2.53
N ILE A 132 -1.72 4.76 -3.86
CA ILE A 132 -1.94 5.99 -4.62
C ILE A 132 -3.41 6.37 -4.60
N LEU A 133 -4.31 5.39 -4.74
CA LEU A 133 -5.75 5.61 -4.70
C LEU A 133 -6.16 6.16 -3.33
N THR A 134 -5.82 5.48 -2.24
CA THR A 134 -6.35 5.71 -0.89
C THR A 134 -5.44 6.56 -0.01
N LEU A 135 -4.62 7.42 -0.63
CA LEU A 135 -3.74 8.31 0.11
C LEU A 135 -4.59 9.25 0.98
N HIS A 136 -4.22 9.39 2.25
CA HIS A 136 -4.94 10.16 3.27
C HIS A 136 -6.28 9.60 3.77
N GLU A 137 -6.72 8.43 3.30
CA GLU A 137 -8.00 7.81 3.72
C GLU A 137 -7.83 6.78 4.85
N GLY A 138 -6.65 6.68 5.47
CA GLY A 138 -6.38 5.77 6.60
C GLY A 138 -6.32 4.27 6.25
N LEU A 139 -6.64 3.86 5.02
CA LEU A 139 -6.71 2.45 4.62
C LEU A 139 -5.34 1.76 4.54
N ARG A 140 -4.23 2.53 4.46
CA ARG A 140 -2.88 1.95 4.38
C ARG A 140 -2.51 1.10 5.59
N TRP A 141 -3.02 1.44 6.78
CA TRP A 141 -2.74 0.66 7.99
C TRP A 141 -3.33 -0.75 7.90
N GLN A 142 -4.53 -0.88 7.34
CA GLN A 142 -5.19 -2.17 7.13
C GLN A 142 -4.40 -3.02 6.13
N ASP A 143 -3.90 -2.42 5.05
CA ASP A 143 -3.02 -3.08 4.07
C ASP A 143 -1.72 -3.60 4.70
N ILE A 144 -1.08 -2.82 5.57
CA ILE A 144 0.14 -3.22 6.26
C ILE A 144 -0.12 -4.45 7.13
N LYS A 145 -1.21 -4.43 7.91
CA LYS A 145 -1.58 -5.53 8.81
C LYS A 145 -1.92 -6.81 8.06
N ARG A 146 -2.79 -6.74 7.04
CA ARG A 146 -3.26 -7.93 6.33
C ARG A 146 -2.16 -8.64 5.55
N PHE A 147 -1.20 -7.88 5.01
CA PHE A 147 -0.04 -8.43 4.31
C PHE A 147 1.19 -8.68 5.20
N GLY A 148 1.14 -8.31 6.48
CA GLY A 148 2.28 -8.48 7.40
C GLY A 148 3.52 -7.70 6.93
N ILE A 149 3.34 -6.47 6.43
CA ILE A 149 4.44 -5.66 5.89
C ILE A 149 5.25 -5.03 7.02
N ASP A 150 6.56 -5.24 7.02
CA ASP A 150 7.47 -4.52 7.91
C ASP A 150 7.56 -3.03 7.50
N ILE A 151 7.44 -2.13 8.48
CA ILE A 151 7.54 -0.69 8.31
C ILE A 151 8.94 -0.23 8.70
N TYR A 152 9.62 0.43 7.76
CA TYR A 152 10.87 1.15 7.98
C TYR A 152 10.64 2.65 7.78
N ARG A 153 10.69 3.42 8.86
CA ARG A 153 10.48 4.87 8.86
C ARG A 153 11.81 5.58 8.68
N TRP A 154 12.11 5.96 7.45
CA TRP A 154 13.33 6.69 7.09
C TRP A 154 13.25 8.14 7.58
N LYS A 155 14.22 8.57 8.38
CA LYS A 155 14.41 9.96 8.80
C LYS A 155 15.68 10.52 8.19
N LYS A 156 15.70 11.83 7.96
CA LYS A 156 16.89 12.57 7.55
C LYS A 156 17.81 12.66 8.77
N ILE A 157 19.10 12.38 8.61
CA ILE A 157 20.05 12.40 9.74
C ILE A 157 20.30 13.85 10.17
N ASP A 158 20.59 14.73 9.21
CA ASP A 158 20.84 16.15 9.44
C ASP A 158 20.06 17.02 8.43
N ALA A 159 19.63 18.20 8.86
CA ALA A 159 18.86 19.12 8.02
C ALA A 159 19.59 19.50 6.71
N GLY A 160 20.93 19.49 6.71
CA GLY A 160 21.78 19.80 5.55
C GLY A 160 22.26 18.61 4.72
N ALA A 161 22.14 17.37 5.19
CA ALA A 161 22.69 16.20 4.50
C ALA A 161 21.60 15.45 3.70
N ASP A 162 21.84 15.04 2.44
CA ASP A 162 20.90 14.16 1.70
C ASP A 162 21.00 12.68 2.17
N THR A 163 21.40 12.47 3.42
CA THR A 163 21.56 11.16 4.05
C THR A 163 20.35 10.85 4.93
N PHE A 164 19.90 9.60 4.87
CA PHE A 164 18.75 9.11 5.61
C PHE A 164 19.07 7.78 6.24
N GLU A 165 18.50 7.54 7.40
CA GLU A 165 18.57 6.25 8.10
C GLU A 165 17.23 5.89 8.71
N VAL A 166 17.11 4.63 9.11
CA VAL A 166 16.00 4.14 9.90
C VAL A 166 16.47 4.10 11.35
N PRO A 167 15.95 4.98 12.24
CA PRO A 167 16.33 4.96 13.64
C PRO A 167 15.84 3.65 14.28
N ALA A 168 16.39 3.29 15.44
CA ALA A 168 16.02 2.05 16.14
C ALA A 168 14.52 1.97 16.47
N ASP A 169 13.88 3.10 16.78
CA ASP A 169 12.43 3.23 17.02
C ASP A 169 11.59 3.34 15.72
N GLY A 170 12.27 3.41 14.58
CA GLY A 170 11.68 3.55 13.24
C GLY A 170 11.30 2.23 12.58
N VAL A 171 11.47 1.10 13.28
CA VAL A 171 11.12 -0.24 12.79
C VAL A 171 9.85 -0.74 13.49
N LEU A 172 8.88 -1.18 12.69
CA LEU A 172 7.69 -1.87 13.17
C LEU A 172 7.48 -3.12 12.33
N LEU A 173 7.58 -4.31 12.94
CA LEU A 173 7.49 -5.57 12.22
C LEU A 173 6.03 -5.88 11.84
N GLY A 174 5.81 -6.58 10.74
CA GLY A 174 4.50 -6.94 10.21
C GLY A 174 3.61 -7.68 11.22
N SER A 175 4.22 -8.49 12.08
CA SER A 175 3.58 -9.27 13.14
C SER A 175 3.53 -8.56 14.50
N ASP A 176 3.87 -7.27 14.57
CA ASP A 176 3.93 -6.52 15.82
C ASP A 176 2.52 -6.26 16.39
N LEU A 177 2.33 -6.58 17.67
CA LEU A 177 1.05 -6.49 18.35
C LEU A 177 0.58 -5.03 18.54
N ARG A 178 1.52 -4.07 18.50
CA ARG A 178 1.23 -2.63 18.51
C ARG A 178 0.46 -2.16 17.28
N HIS A 179 0.24 -3.03 16.29
CA HIS A 179 -0.68 -2.79 15.19
C HIS A 179 -2.16 -2.67 15.60
N ALA A 180 -2.54 -3.20 16.75
CA ALA A 180 -3.87 -3.05 17.31
C ALA A 180 -3.93 -1.85 18.27
N ILE A 181 -4.97 -1.02 18.13
CA ILE A 181 -5.26 0.03 19.10
C ILE A 181 -5.60 -0.66 20.42
N ALA A 182 -4.98 -0.20 21.50
CA ALA A 182 -5.24 -0.74 22.83
C ALA A 182 -6.66 -0.43 23.28
N LEU A 183 -7.28 -1.39 23.98
CA LEU A 183 -8.62 -1.16 24.51
C LEU A 183 -8.59 -0.02 25.52
N PRO A 184 -9.62 0.85 25.53
CA PRO A 184 -9.73 1.91 26.52
C PRO A 184 -9.71 1.37 27.94
N GLN A 185 -9.12 2.10 28.88
CA GLN A 185 -9.00 1.65 30.28
C GLN A 185 -10.37 1.31 30.90
N GLN A 186 -11.41 2.05 30.54
CA GLN A 186 -12.78 1.79 31.00
C GLN A 186 -13.30 0.40 30.59
N ALA A 187 -12.93 -0.09 29.40
CA ALA A 187 -13.30 -1.43 28.94
C ALA A 187 -12.65 -2.51 29.82
N ILE A 188 -11.40 -2.29 30.24
CA ILE A 188 -10.65 -3.21 31.10
C ILE A 188 -11.23 -3.23 32.52
N THR A 189 -11.59 -2.06 33.06
CA THR A 189 -12.31 -1.97 34.34
C THR A 189 -13.63 -2.73 34.27
N GLY A 190 -14.32 -2.65 33.11
CA GLY A 190 -15.49 -3.46 32.76
C GLY A 190 -15.21 -4.94 32.47
N GLN A 191 -14.02 -5.45 32.84
CA GLN A 191 -13.59 -6.84 32.72
C GLN A 191 -13.36 -7.35 31.29
N ILE A 192 -13.18 -6.47 30.31
CA ILE A 192 -12.73 -6.87 28.96
C ILE A 192 -11.21 -7.09 28.99
N GLN A 193 -10.76 -8.28 28.57
CA GLN A 193 -9.34 -8.61 28.49
C GLN A 193 -8.60 -7.68 27.51
N GLN A 194 -7.52 -7.07 27.97
CA GLN A 194 -6.69 -6.18 27.15
C GLN A 194 -6.04 -6.93 25.98
N ASN A 195 -5.84 -6.22 24.86
CA ASN A 195 -5.11 -6.77 23.74
C ASN A 195 -3.63 -7.03 24.09
N PRO A 196 -3.03 -8.11 23.54
CA PRO A 196 -1.60 -8.34 23.65
C PRO A 196 -0.78 -7.16 23.09
N ARG A 197 0.42 -6.93 23.62
CA ARG A 197 1.34 -5.86 23.20
C ARG A 197 2.73 -6.37 22.88
#